data_AF-A0A965AVV6-F1
#
_entry.id   AF-A0A965AVV6-F1
#
_cell.length_a   1.000
_cell.length_b   1.000
_cell.length_c   1.000
_cell.angle_alpha   90.00
_cell.angle_beta   90.00
_cell.angle_gamma   90.00
#
_symmetry.space_group_name_H-M   'P 1'
#
loop_
_entity.id
_entity.type
_entity.pdbx_description
1 polymer ?
#
loop_
_entity_poly.entity_id
_entity_poly.type
_entity_poly.pdbx_seq_one_letter_code
_entity_poly.pdbx_strand_id
1 'polypeptide(L)'
;MAAQNTDYVLATMASITSTLAAHVAQLTQEKFLVIDKPAIRVRNVAACLFAALAHQVTDATATKTDGDNAVEVAIGMLGITPHQAKELAHGKLPKYDSSQ
;
A
#
# COMPACT_ATOMS: atom_id res chain seq x y z
N MET A 1 -9.04 24.36 -9.11
CA MET A 1 -8.32 23.15 -9.58
C MET A 1 -7.35 22.61 -8.54
N ALA A 2 -6.33 23.34 -8.06
CA ALA A 2 -5.41 22.82 -7.05
C ALA A 2 -6.08 22.38 -5.73
N ALA A 3 -6.96 23.21 -5.14
CA ALA A 3 -7.66 22.89 -3.89
C ALA A 3 -8.58 21.65 -3.99
N GLN A 4 -9.34 21.52 -5.09
CA GLN A 4 -10.19 20.34 -5.34
C GLN A 4 -9.36 19.05 -5.50
N ASN A 5 -8.18 19.15 -6.13
CA ASN A 5 -7.29 18.00 -6.27
C ASN A 5 -6.68 17.60 -4.92
N THR A 6 -6.36 18.57 -4.07
CA THR A 6 -5.86 18.32 -2.71
C THR A 6 -6.91 17.65 -1.83
N ASP A 7 -8.16 18.13 -1.86
CA ASP A 7 -9.27 17.53 -1.09
C ASP A 7 -9.58 16.11 -1.57
N TYR A 8 -9.56 15.87 -2.88
CA TYR A 8 -9.75 14.54 -3.46
C TYR A 8 -8.64 13.57 -3.05
N VAL A 9 -7.38 14.01 -3.05
CA VAL A 9 -6.25 13.20 -2.60
C VAL A 9 -6.37 12.88 -1.12
N LEU A 10 -6.70 13.84 -0.26
CA LEU A 10 -6.92 13.63 1.18
C LEU A 10 -8.05 12.63 1.47
N ALA A 11 -9.19 12.77 0.79
CA ALA A 11 -10.31 11.83 0.92
C ALA A 11 -9.92 10.41 0.44
N THR A 12 -9.17 10.33 -0.67
CA THR A 12 -8.68 9.05 -1.21
C THR A 12 -7.67 8.39 -0.27
N MET A 13 -6.79 9.17 0.37
CA MET A 13 -5.84 8.68 1.37
C MET A 13 -6.53 8.07 2.58
N ALA A 14 -7.60 8.72 3.07
CA ALA A 14 -8.40 8.18 4.18
C ALA A 14 -9.05 6.84 3.79
N SER A 15 -9.65 6.76 2.59
CA SER A 15 -10.27 5.55 2.07
C SER A 15 -9.27 4.39 1.91
N ILE A 16 -8.10 4.65 1.29
CA ILE A 16 -7.03 3.66 1.13
C ILE A 16 -6.57 3.12 2.49
N THR A 17 -6.40 4.02 3.47
CA THR A 17 -5.97 3.61 4.83
C THR A 17 -7.02 2.75 5.51
N SER A 18 -8.31 3.08 5.39
CA SER A 18 -9.39 2.26 5.97
C SER A 18 -9.51 0.89 5.31
N THR A 19 -9.41 0.81 3.98
CA THR A 19 -9.47 -0.45 3.24
C THR A 19 -8.26 -1.33 3.56
N LEU A 20 -7.06 -0.74 3.64
CA LEU A 20 -5.86 -1.44 4.08
C LEU A 20 -6.01 -1.97 5.50
N ALA A 21 -6.57 -1.18 6.43
CA ALA A 21 -6.82 -1.62 7.79
C ALA A 21 -7.76 -2.83 7.84
N ALA A 22 -8.82 -2.81 7.03
CA ALA A 22 -9.78 -3.90 6.94
C ALA A 22 -9.13 -5.19 6.41
N HIS A 23 -8.36 -5.10 5.32
CA HIS A 23 -7.65 -6.24 4.76
C HIS A 23 -6.61 -6.82 5.74
N VAL A 24 -5.84 -5.97 6.41
CA VAL A 24 -4.85 -6.43 7.41
C VAL A 24 -5.56 -7.09 8.60
N ALA A 25 -6.69 -6.56 9.05
CA ALA A 25 -7.48 -7.17 10.11
C ALA A 25 -8.00 -8.56 9.71
N GLN A 26 -8.54 -8.70 8.50
CA GLN A 26 -9.00 -9.98 7.97
C GLN A 26 -7.85 -11.00 7.88
N LEU A 27 -6.72 -10.61 7.28
CA LEU A 27 -5.56 -11.48 7.13
C LEU A 27 -4.94 -11.87 8.49
N THR A 28 -5.04 -11.00 9.50
CA THR A 28 -4.62 -11.32 10.87
C THR A 28 -5.59 -12.32 11.52
N GLN A 29 -6.91 -12.13 11.34
CA GLN A 29 -7.94 -13.03 11.86
C GLN A 29 -7.83 -14.43 11.25
N GLU A 30 -7.55 -14.52 9.96
CA GLU A 30 -7.33 -15.76 9.22
C GLU A 30 -5.94 -16.38 9.47
N LYS A 31 -5.10 -15.74 10.29
CA LYS A 31 -3.73 -16.16 10.64
C LYS A 31 -2.76 -16.22 9.46
N PHE A 32 -3.10 -15.56 8.35
CA PHE A 32 -2.16 -15.35 7.23
C PHE A 32 -1.08 -14.32 7.57
N LEU A 33 -1.41 -13.34 8.42
CA LEU A 33 -0.45 -12.37 8.95
C LEU A 33 -0.29 -12.55 10.46
N VAL A 34 0.96 -12.75 10.90
CA VAL A 34 1.32 -12.74 12.32
C VAL A 34 2.09 -11.46 12.59
N ILE A 35 1.37 -10.43 13.06
CA ILE A 35 1.93 -9.09 13.19
C ILE A 35 1.67 -8.46 14.55
N ASP A 36 2.73 -7.92 15.15
CA ASP A 36 2.61 -7.07 16.33
C ASP A 36 2.07 -5.69 15.97
N LYS A 37 1.19 -5.16 16.83
CA LYS A 37 0.65 -3.78 16.76
C LYS A 37 0.10 -3.45 15.36
N PRO A 38 -0.94 -4.16 14.89
CA PRO A 38 -1.45 -4.05 13.51
C PRO A 38 -1.82 -2.62 13.10
N ALA A 39 -2.39 -1.82 14.01
CA ALA A 39 -2.70 -0.41 13.75
C ALA A 39 -1.48 0.44 13.39
N ILE A 40 -0.32 0.20 14.00
CA ILE A 40 0.92 0.93 13.69
C ILE A 40 1.46 0.48 12.34
N ARG A 41 1.44 -0.83 12.06
CA ARG A 41 1.91 -1.36 10.77
C ARG A 41 1.08 -0.83 9.61
N VAL A 42 -0.25 -0.82 9.72
CA VAL A 42 -1.14 -0.24 8.70
C VAL A 42 -0.79 1.22 8.44
N ARG A 43 -0.56 2.03 9.49
CA ARG A 43 -0.16 3.44 9.32
C ARG A 43 1.18 3.59 8.62
N ASN A 44 2.17 2.76 8.96
CA ASN A 44 3.48 2.79 8.33
C ASN A 44 3.42 2.38 6.85
N VAL A 45 2.64 1.34 6.53
CA VAL A 45 2.39 0.91 5.15
C VAL A 45 1.73 2.03 4.35
N ALA A 46 0.65 2.62 4.89
CA ALA A 46 -0.04 3.73 4.24
C ALA A 46 0.91 4.93 4.00
N ALA A 47 1.71 5.31 5.00
CA ALA A 47 2.70 6.38 4.87
C ALA A 47 3.73 6.08 3.77
N CYS A 48 4.23 4.84 3.69
CA CYS A 48 5.16 4.43 2.64
C CYS A 48 4.54 4.53 1.24
N LEU A 49 3.31 4.00 1.07
CA LEU A 49 2.59 4.07 -0.21
C LEU A 49 2.31 5.51 -0.63
N PHE A 50 1.93 6.39 0.31
CA PHE A 50 1.68 7.80 0.00
C PHE A 50 2.96 8.56 -0.34
N ALA A 51 4.06 8.31 0.35
CA ALA A 51 5.35 8.89 0.01
C ALA A 51 5.82 8.45 -1.38
N ALA A 52 5.63 7.16 -1.71
CA ALA A 52 5.95 6.63 -3.03
C ALA A 52 5.07 7.23 -4.13
N LEU A 53 3.78 7.37 -3.89
CA LEU A 53 2.87 8.04 -4.82
C LEU A 53 3.29 9.50 -5.03
N ALA A 54 3.58 10.23 -3.95
CA ALA A 54 4.04 11.60 -4.03
C ALA A 54 5.34 11.72 -4.84
N HIS A 55 6.30 10.82 -4.64
CA HIS A 55 7.52 10.76 -5.43
C HIS A 55 7.22 10.52 -6.92
N GLN A 56 6.42 9.49 -7.23
CA GLN A 56 6.04 9.14 -8.61
C GLN A 56 5.31 10.27 -9.37
N VAL A 57 4.54 11.11 -8.67
CA VAL A 57 3.78 12.20 -9.32
C VAL A 57 4.56 13.52 -9.37
N THR A 58 5.54 13.72 -8.50
CA THR A 58 6.29 14.99 -8.41
C THR A 58 7.66 14.95 -9.07
N ASP A 59 8.28 13.76 -9.17
CA ASP A 59 9.59 13.58 -9.79
C ASP A 59 9.45 13.03 -11.22
N ALA A 60 9.84 13.83 -12.20
CA ALA A 60 9.77 13.47 -13.62
C ALA A 60 10.75 12.36 -14.03
N THR A 61 11.70 12.02 -13.17
CA THR A 61 12.67 10.93 -13.39
C THR A 61 12.26 9.61 -12.75
N ALA A 62 11.18 9.63 -11.95
CA ALA A 62 10.73 8.46 -11.23
C ALA A 62 10.28 7.35 -12.19
N THR A 63 10.70 6.13 -11.88
CA THR A 63 10.53 4.97 -12.75
C THR A 63 9.45 4.04 -12.23
N LYS A 64 8.98 3.14 -13.09
CA LYS A 64 8.11 2.03 -12.66
C LYS A 64 8.77 1.20 -11.55
N THR A 65 10.08 0.96 -11.66
CA THR A 65 10.85 0.19 -10.69
C THR A 65 10.85 0.84 -9.30
N ASP A 66 10.86 2.17 -9.22
CA ASP A 66 10.75 2.87 -7.92
C ASP A 66 9.40 2.60 -7.25
N GLY A 67 8.32 2.55 -8.04
CA GLY A 67 7.00 2.14 -7.59
C GLY A 67 6.96 0.69 -7.10
N ASP A 68 7.48 -0.25 -7.89
CA ASP A 68 7.51 -1.67 -7.55
C ASP A 68 8.33 -1.92 -6.27
N ASN A 69 9.48 -1.26 -6.13
CA ASN A 69 10.33 -1.31 -4.93
C ASN A 69 9.60 -0.75 -3.70
N ALA A 70 8.87 0.35 -3.85
CA ALA A 70 8.10 0.91 -2.75
C ALA A 70 6.97 -0.03 -2.29
N VAL A 71 6.29 -0.71 -3.22
CA VAL A 71 5.29 -1.73 -2.90
C VAL A 71 5.93 -2.91 -2.17
N GLU A 72 7.09 -3.40 -2.64
CA GLU A 72 7.84 -4.48 -1.98
C GLU A 72 8.19 -4.10 -0.52
N VAL A 73 8.72 -2.91 -0.30
CA VAL A 73 9.05 -2.39 1.04
C VAL A 73 7.79 -2.27 1.90
N ALA A 74 6.70 -1.71 1.36
CA ALA A 74 5.45 -1.53 2.07
C ALA A 74 4.86 -2.89 2.51
N ILE A 75 4.82 -3.88 1.63
CA ILE A 75 4.34 -5.22 1.97
C ILE A 75 5.25 -5.87 3.03
N GLY A 76 6.57 -5.69 2.94
CA GLY A 76 7.52 -6.17 3.96
C GLY A 76 7.24 -5.62 5.37
N MET A 77 6.67 -4.42 5.50
CA MET A 77 6.27 -3.87 6.82
C MET A 77 5.13 -4.64 7.49
N LEU A 78 4.41 -5.49 6.74
CA LEU A 78 3.38 -6.40 7.26
C LEU A 78 3.99 -7.68 7.87
N GLY A 79 5.29 -7.72 8.14
CA GLY A 79 5.91 -8.81 8.90
C GLY A 79 6.05 -10.13 8.13
N ILE A 80 5.95 -10.08 6.81
CA ILE A 80 6.27 -11.21 5.93
C ILE A 80 7.76 -11.20 5.54
N THR A 81 8.26 -12.33 5.04
CA THR A 81 9.67 -12.43 4.65
C THR A 81 9.99 -11.58 3.41
N PRO A 82 11.24 -11.11 3.22
CA PRO A 82 11.64 -10.38 2.02
C PRO A 82 11.36 -11.14 0.72
N HIS A 83 11.54 -12.46 0.72
CA HIS A 83 11.21 -13.32 -0.43
C HIS A 83 9.73 -13.23 -0.80
N GLN A 84 8.84 -13.41 0.18
CA GLN A 84 7.39 -13.33 -0.04
C GLN A 84 6.96 -11.92 -0.46
N ALA A 85 7.55 -10.88 0.13
CA ALA A 85 7.26 -9.49 -0.24
C ALA A 85 7.60 -9.23 -1.71
N LYS A 86 8.75 -9.72 -2.17
CA LYS A 86 9.15 -9.62 -3.57
C LYS A 86 8.23 -10.42 -4.49
N GLU A 87 7.89 -11.66 -4.14
CA GLU A 87 6.96 -12.46 -4.96
C GLU A 87 5.58 -11.82 -5.10
N LEU A 88 5.07 -11.21 -4.03
CA LEU A 88 3.78 -10.53 -4.03
C LEU A 88 3.82 -9.21 -4.80
N ALA A 89 4.89 -8.42 -4.65
CA ALA A 89 5.02 -7.13 -5.32
C ALA A 89 5.22 -7.27 -6.84
N HIS A 90 5.96 -8.28 -7.27
CA HIS A 90 6.28 -8.51 -8.68
C HIS A 90 5.41 -9.59 -9.34
N GLY A 91 4.48 -10.16 -8.57
CA GLY A 91 3.53 -11.16 -9.05
C GLY A 91 2.55 -10.58 -10.08
N LYS A 92 1.88 -11.46 -10.82
CA LYS A 92 0.79 -11.02 -11.68
C LYS A 92 -0.35 -10.52 -10.80
N LEU A 93 -0.68 -9.23 -10.94
CA LEU A 93 -1.89 -8.69 -10.34
C LEU A 93 -3.09 -9.53 -10.80
N PRO A 94 -3.97 -9.97 -9.88
CA PRO A 94 -5.24 -10.57 -10.26
C PRO A 94 -5.98 -9.61 -11.19
N LYS A 95 -6.75 -10.14 -12.14
CA LYS A 95 -7.64 -9.27 -12.92
C LYS A 95 -8.57 -8.58 -11.94
N TYR A 96 -8.57 -7.26 -11.96
CA TYR A 96 -9.49 -6.46 -11.16
C TYR A 96 -10.90 -6.73 -11.68
N ASP A 97 -11.72 -7.41 -10.88
CA ASP A 97 -13.13 -7.57 -11.18
C ASP A 97 -13.85 -6.33 -10.64
N SER A 98 -14.30 -5.46 -11.54
CA SER A 98 -14.96 -4.19 -11.21
C SER A 98 -16.43 -4.36 -10.78
N SER A 99 -16.85 -5.57 -10.41
CA SER A 99 -18.22 -5.89 -10.00
C SER A 99 -18.44 -5.96 -8.47
N GLN A 100 -17.47 -5.48 -7.69
CA GLN A 100 -17.57 -5.27 -6.23
C GLN A 100 -17.77 -3.79 -5.90
#